data_AF-A0A9Q3F0V0-F1
#
_entry.id   AF-A0A9Q3F0V0-F1
#
_cell.length_a   1.000
_cell.length_b   1.000
_cell.length_c   1.000
_cell.angle_alpha   90.00
_cell.angle_beta   90.00
_cell.angle_gamma   90.00
#
_symmetry.space_group_name_H-M   'P 1'
#
loop_
_entity.id
_entity.type
_entity.pdbx_description
1 polymer ?
#
loop_
_entity_poly.entity_id
_entity_poly.type
_entity_poly.pdbx_seq_one_letter_code
_entity_poly.pdbx_strand_id
1 'polypeptide(L)'
;MSSKVLTRRQARWAEFLAECQFSITYCPGHLATLLDALSHQDNVYPERGEDFIRKNTMNFQQLIKQDEVQPSRYFSVKVESFSSLIDSIQKALWQDSHYRSILQELGKGKSVQDWSLDSSSQPLLFKDQVVVPNDHTIQLSILQKRHESPLAGKPGHEKTLKLVKWDFH
;
A
#
# COMPACT_ATOMS: atom_id res chain seq x y z
N MET A 1 50.49 8.23 -7.97
CA MET A 1 49.08 7.98 -7.59
C MET A 1 48.46 7.07 -8.63
N SER A 2 48.17 5.81 -8.30
CA SER A 2 47.51 4.88 -9.23
C SER A 2 46.01 5.18 -9.24
N SER A 3 45.45 5.64 -10.36
CA SER A 3 44.01 5.82 -10.49
C SER A 3 43.35 4.45 -10.71
N LYS A 4 42.71 3.92 -9.66
CA LYS A 4 41.89 2.72 -9.80
C LYS A 4 40.55 3.09 -10.44
N VAL A 5 40.17 2.38 -11.50
CA VAL A 5 38.86 2.55 -12.14
C VAL A 5 37.78 2.07 -11.17
N LEU A 6 36.83 2.95 -10.84
CA LEU A 6 35.70 2.62 -9.97
C LEU A 6 34.66 1.77 -10.72
N THR A 7 34.03 0.84 -10.01
CA THR A 7 32.83 0.16 -10.52
C THR A 7 31.65 1.13 -10.59
N ARG A 8 30.62 0.80 -11.39
CA ARG A 8 29.39 1.64 -11.50
C ARG A 8 28.77 1.95 -10.14
N ARG A 9 28.74 0.96 -9.23
CA ARG A 9 28.19 1.13 -7.88
C ARG A 9 29.05 2.06 -7.04
N GLN A 10 30.38 1.91 -7.09
CA GLN A 10 31.31 2.80 -6.37
C GLN A 10 31.23 4.24 -6.89
N ALA A 11 31.18 4.43 -8.22
CA ALA A 11 31.08 5.76 -8.82
C ALA A 11 29.81 6.50 -8.40
N ARG A 12 28.67 5.80 -8.29
CA ARG A 12 27.40 6.40 -7.82
C ARG A 12 27.49 6.97 -6.40
N TRP A 13 28.31 6.36 -5.54
CA TRP A 13 28.50 6.80 -4.16
C TRP A 13 29.71 7.73 -3.98
N ALA A 14 30.59 7.84 -4.99
CA ALA A 14 31.84 8.58 -4.87
C ALA A 14 31.62 10.08 -4.64
N GLU A 15 30.61 10.68 -5.30
CA GLU A 15 30.27 12.10 -5.14
C GLU A 15 29.83 12.41 -3.70
N PHE A 16 28.91 11.62 -3.16
CA PHE A 16 28.45 11.76 -1.77
C PHE A 16 29.57 11.53 -0.75
N LEU A 17 30.39 10.50 -0.96
CA LEU A 17 31.47 10.19 -0.02
C LEU A 17 32.60 11.21 -0.07
N ALA A 18 32.80 11.94 -1.19
CA ALA A 18 33.85 12.97 -1.30
C ALA A 18 33.67 14.12 -0.31
N GLU A 19 32.46 14.36 0.19
CA GLU A 19 32.17 15.36 1.23
C GLU A 19 32.54 14.88 2.64
N CYS A 20 32.79 13.58 2.81
CA CYS A 20 33.11 12.97 4.09
C CYS A 20 34.61 12.73 4.25
N GLN A 21 35.13 12.92 5.46
CA GLN A 21 36.48 12.46 5.81
C GLN A 21 36.41 11.01 6.32
N PHE A 22 36.77 10.04 5.47
CA PHE A 22 36.71 8.62 5.81
C PHE A 22 37.97 7.87 5.38
N SER A 23 38.18 6.70 5.99
CA SER A 23 39.21 5.73 5.59
C SER A 23 38.57 4.36 5.39
N ILE A 24 38.82 3.72 4.24
CA ILE A 24 38.34 2.36 3.99
C ILE A 24 39.38 1.36 4.48
N THR A 25 39.05 0.62 5.53
CA THR A 25 39.85 -0.52 6.02
C THR A 25 39.10 -1.82 5.79
N TYR A 26 39.81 -2.85 5.30
CA TYR A 26 39.21 -4.18 5.18
C TYR A 26 39.03 -4.80 6.56
N CYS A 27 37.81 -5.23 6.88
CA CYS A 27 37.50 -5.97 8.10
C CYS A 27 37.20 -7.43 7.74
N PRO A 28 38.04 -8.40 8.18
CA PRO A 28 37.74 -9.81 7.98
C PRO A 28 36.49 -10.21 8.79
N GLY A 29 35.68 -11.13 8.26
CA GLY A 29 34.34 -11.44 8.78
C GLY A 29 34.28 -11.85 10.25
N HIS A 30 35.30 -12.56 10.76
CA HIS A 30 35.35 -12.97 12.17
C HIS A 30 35.50 -11.78 13.15
N LEU A 31 36.00 -10.63 12.69
CA LEU A 31 36.07 -9.40 13.50
C LEU A 31 34.82 -8.52 13.32
N ALA A 32 33.96 -8.85 12.36
CA ALA A 32 32.75 -8.11 12.05
C ALA A 32 31.51 -8.66 12.76
N THR A 33 31.65 -9.57 13.74
CA THR A 33 30.51 -10.26 14.39
C THR A 33 29.45 -9.31 14.94
N LEU A 34 29.84 -8.17 15.52
CA LEU A 34 28.88 -7.17 16.00
C LEU A 34 28.10 -6.52 14.83
N LEU A 35 28.80 -6.13 13.77
CA LEU A 35 28.18 -5.52 12.60
C LEU A 35 27.29 -6.52 11.86
N ASP A 36 27.75 -7.76 11.74
CA ASP A 36 27.01 -8.86 11.15
C ASP A 36 25.72 -9.12 11.95
N ALA A 37 25.82 -9.22 13.27
CA ALA A 37 24.67 -9.37 14.17
C ALA A 37 23.69 -8.19 14.11
N LEU A 38 24.17 -6.96 13.94
CA LEU A 38 23.30 -5.78 13.78
C LEU A 38 22.67 -5.69 12.38
N SER A 39 23.32 -6.25 11.35
CA SER A 39 22.77 -6.31 10.00
C SER A 39 21.79 -7.47 9.81
N HIS A 40 21.91 -8.51 10.65
CA HIS A 40 21.02 -9.64 10.68
C HIS A 40 19.70 -9.28 11.35
N GLN A 41 18.65 -9.19 10.55
CA GLN A 41 17.28 -9.11 11.05
C GLN A 41 16.66 -10.51 11.00
N ASP A 42 16.39 -11.11 12.15
CA ASP A 42 15.87 -12.49 12.25
C ASP A 42 14.53 -12.68 11.53
N ASN A 43 13.76 -11.60 11.35
CA ASN A 43 12.50 -11.58 10.60
C ASN A 43 12.68 -11.42 9.08
N VAL A 44 13.88 -11.15 8.57
CA VAL A 44 14.17 -10.94 7.14
C VAL A 44 15.06 -12.05 6.58
N TYR A 45 16.05 -12.49 7.35
CA TYR A 45 17.05 -13.46 6.90
C TYR A 45 16.71 -14.88 7.40
N PRO A 46 16.67 -15.88 6.50
CA PRO A 46 16.42 -17.27 6.85
C PRO A 46 17.50 -17.81 7.76
N GLU A 47 17.11 -18.75 8.63
CA GLU A 47 18.11 -19.56 9.33
C GLU A 47 18.79 -20.52 8.35
N ARG A 48 19.96 -21.04 8.74
CA ARG A 48 20.75 -21.91 7.87
C ARG A 48 19.91 -23.11 7.42
N GLY A 49 19.63 -23.20 6.12
CA GLY A 49 18.86 -24.28 5.51
C GLY A 49 17.41 -23.92 5.17
N GLU A 50 16.94 -22.72 5.52
CA GLU A 50 15.65 -22.21 5.08
C GLU A 50 15.79 -21.29 3.85
N ASP A 51 14.80 -21.32 2.96
CA ASP A 51 14.76 -20.41 1.82
C ASP A 51 14.29 -19.01 2.26
N PHE A 52 14.91 -17.97 1.69
CA PHE A 52 14.48 -16.57 1.89
C PHE A 52 12.99 -16.35 1.60
N ILE A 53 12.43 -17.12 0.67
CA ILE A 53 11.02 -17.05 0.28
C ILE A 53 10.09 -17.46 1.43
N ARG A 54 10.51 -18.44 2.26
CA ARG A 54 9.68 -18.94 3.37
C ARG A 54 9.63 -17.97 4.53
N LYS A 55 10.78 -17.34 4.84
CA LYS A 55 10.86 -16.40 5.97
C LYS A 55 10.40 -14.99 5.58
N ASN A 56 10.58 -14.60 4.33
CA ASN A 56 10.13 -13.33 3.80
C ASN A 56 9.15 -13.52 2.64
N THR A 57 7.96 -14.02 2.98
CA THR A 57 6.85 -14.26 2.05
C THR A 57 6.36 -13.00 1.34
N MET A 58 6.76 -11.81 1.80
CA MET A 58 6.45 -10.53 1.16
C MET A 58 7.45 -10.13 0.06
N ASN A 59 8.67 -10.66 0.06
CA ASN A 59 9.68 -10.32 -0.96
C ASN A 59 9.41 -10.92 -2.34
N PHE A 60 8.69 -12.04 -2.39
CA PHE A 60 8.32 -12.73 -3.62
C PHE A 60 6.81 -12.90 -3.68
N GLN A 61 6.11 -11.79 -3.95
CA GLN A 61 4.67 -11.82 -4.22
C GLN A 61 4.42 -11.52 -5.69
N GLN A 62 3.76 -12.46 -6.37
CA GLN A 62 3.16 -12.18 -7.67
C GLN A 62 2.00 -11.20 -7.43
N LEU A 63 2.20 -9.94 -7.80
CA LEU A 63 1.24 -8.85 -7.56
C LEU A 63 -0.03 -8.98 -8.42
N ILE A 64 0.09 -9.59 -9.59
CA ILE A 64 -1.02 -9.81 -10.52
C ILE A 64 -1.18 -11.32 -10.68
N LYS A 65 -2.16 -11.89 -9.99
CA LYS A 65 -2.58 -13.27 -10.25
C LYS A 65 -3.56 -13.26 -11.41
N GLN A 66 -3.42 -14.21 -12.34
CA GLN A 66 -4.26 -14.26 -13.55
C GLN A 66 -5.76 -14.39 -13.23
N ASP A 67 -6.10 -14.99 -12.09
CA ASP A 67 -7.49 -15.17 -11.63
C ASP A 67 -8.09 -13.92 -10.96
N GLU A 68 -7.28 -12.92 -10.61
CA GLU A 68 -7.71 -11.69 -9.93
C GLU A 68 -7.87 -10.48 -10.88
N VAL A 69 -7.71 -10.69 -12.20
CA VAL A 69 -7.88 -9.64 -13.22
C VAL A 69 -9.38 -9.40 -13.46
N GLN A 70 -10.05 -8.90 -12.44
CA GLN A 70 -11.29 -8.16 -12.64
C GLN A 70 -10.90 -6.71 -12.98
N PRO A 71 -11.56 -6.07 -13.97
CA PRO A 71 -11.43 -4.63 -14.16
C PRO A 71 -12.07 -3.92 -12.97
N SER A 72 -11.38 -3.88 -11.83
CA SER A 72 -11.83 -3.13 -10.67
C SER A 72 -11.46 -1.67 -10.89
N ARG A 73 -12.42 -0.77 -10.66
CA ARG A 73 -12.18 0.68 -10.61
C ARG A 73 -11.18 1.05 -9.50
N TYR A 74 -10.93 0.12 -8.58
CA TYR A 74 -10.15 0.24 -7.35
C TYR A 74 -8.87 -0.59 -7.43
N PHE A 75 -7.95 -0.19 -8.31
CA PHE A 75 -6.71 -0.92 -8.62
C PHE A 75 -5.76 -1.14 -7.42
N SER A 76 -6.05 -0.53 -6.27
CA SER A 76 -5.11 -0.39 -5.16
C SER A 76 -5.50 -1.10 -3.86
N VAL A 77 -6.72 -1.64 -3.76
CA VAL A 77 -7.21 -2.33 -2.56
C VAL A 77 -7.33 -3.82 -2.88
N LYS A 78 -6.89 -4.70 -1.98
CA LYS A 78 -7.05 -6.15 -2.18
C LYS A 78 -8.53 -6.47 -2.38
N VAL A 79 -8.88 -6.96 -3.57
CA VAL A 79 -10.25 -7.20 -4.04
C VAL A 79 -11.04 -8.12 -3.09
N GLU A 80 -10.40 -9.19 -2.60
CA GLU A 80 -10.99 -10.14 -1.64
C GLU A 80 -11.34 -9.49 -0.29
N SER A 81 -10.60 -8.46 0.11
CA SER A 81 -10.82 -7.75 1.38
C SER A 81 -11.77 -6.56 1.23
N PHE A 82 -12.14 -6.21 0.01
CA PHE A 82 -12.94 -5.02 -0.26
C PHE A 82 -14.44 -5.30 -0.20
N SER A 83 -14.90 -6.52 -0.53
CA SER A 83 -16.33 -6.91 -0.42
C SER A 83 -16.89 -6.70 0.98
N SER A 84 -16.20 -7.24 2.01
CA SER A 84 -16.58 -7.06 3.42
C SER A 84 -16.56 -5.60 3.88
N LEU A 85 -15.67 -4.76 3.32
CA LEU A 85 -15.65 -3.33 3.60
C LEU A 85 -16.82 -2.61 2.94
N ILE A 86 -17.12 -2.93 1.69
CA ILE A 86 -18.28 -2.36 0.99
C ILE A 86 -19.55 -2.67 1.78
N ASP A 87 -19.71 -3.90 2.28
CA ASP A 87 -20.85 -4.27 3.12
C ASP A 87 -20.93 -3.43 4.41
N SER A 88 -19.79 -3.17 5.06
CA SER A 88 -19.75 -2.30 6.25
C SER A 88 -20.07 -0.83 5.93
N ILE A 89 -19.54 -0.32 4.80
CA ILE A 89 -19.78 1.03 4.31
C ILE A 89 -21.27 1.21 4.03
N GLN A 90 -21.88 0.27 3.30
CA GLN A 90 -23.30 0.31 2.99
C GLN A 90 -24.16 0.31 4.26
N LYS A 91 -23.88 -0.58 5.22
CA LYS A 91 -24.62 -0.62 6.48
C LYS A 91 -24.56 0.71 7.22
N ALA A 92 -23.38 1.33 7.29
CA ALA A 92 -23.22 2.64 7.91
C ALA A 92 -23.93 3.76 7.12
N LEU A 93 -23.88 3.75 5.78
CA LEU A 93 -24.63 4.68 4.93
C LEU A 93 -26.16 4.57 5.15
N TRP A 94 -26.69 3.38 5.38
CA TRP A 94 -28.12 3.17 5.66
C TRP A 94 -28.56 3.66 7.05
N GLN A 95 -27.62 3.73 8.01
CA GLN A 95 -27.88 4.27 9.35
C GLN A 95 -27.94 5.80 9.34
N ASP A 96 -27.18 6.44 8.46
CA ASP A 96 -27.15 7.90 8.32
C ASP A 96 -28.39 8.43 7.60
N SER A 97 -29.09 9.36 8.26
CA SER A 97 -30.32 9.98 7.74
C SER A 97 -30.12 10.72 6.41
N HIS A 98 -28.96 11.36 6.22
CA HIS A 98 -28.62 12.12 5.01
C HIS A 98 -28.38 11.22 3.79
N TYR A 99 -27.54 10.19 3.93
CA TYR A 99 -27.25 9.28 2.82
C TYR A 99 -28.47 8.42 2.47
N ARG A 100 -29.29 8.08 3.46
CA ARG A 100 -30.54 7.35 3.24
C ARG A 100 -31.53 8.11 2.35
N SER A 101 -31.67 9.43 2.50
CA SER A 101 -32.56 10.21 1.62
C SER A 101 -32.05 10.20 0.19
N ILE A 102 -30.73 10.34 -0.01
CA ILE A 102 -30.09 10.33 -1.32
C ILE A 102 -30.25 8.96 -2.00
N LEU A 103 -30.03 7.86 -1.26
CA LEU A 103 -30.23 6.50 -1.75
C LEU A 103 -31.68 6.25 -2.18
N GLN A 104 -32.65 6.76 -1.43
CA GLN A 104 -34.08 6.64 -1.78
C GLN A 104 -34.46 7.48 -3.00
N GLU A 105 -33.84 8.65 -3.19
CA GLU A 105 -34.06 9.49 -4.38
C GLU A 105 -33.48 8.86 -5.64
N LEU A 106 -32.27 8.31 -5.55
CA LEU A 106 -31.63 7.57 -6.63
C LEU A 106 -32.41 6.29 -6.99
N GLY A 107 -32.91 5.56 -5.98
CA GLY A 107 -33.75 4.37 -6.20
C GLY A 107 -35.10 4.66 -6.86
N LYS A 108 -35.60 5.90 -6.77
CA LYS A 108 -36.82 6.37 -7.48
C LYS A 108 -36.53 6.84 -8.91
N GLY A 109 -35.30 6.70 -9.39
CA GLY A 109 -34.88 7.11 -10.74
C GLY A 109 -34.70 8.62 -10.89
N LYS A 110 -34.65 9.39 -9.79
CA LYS A 110 -34.31 10.81 -9.86
C LYS A 110 -32.80 10.95 -9.98
N SER A 111 -32.36 11.65 -11.02
CA SER A 111 -30.95 12.05 -11.14
C SER A 111 -30.67 13.16 -10.14
N VAL A 112 -29.90 12.85 -9.11
CA VAL A 112 -29.39 13.82 -8.13
C VAL A 112 -28.02 14.28 -8.64
N GLN A 113 -27.76 15.59 -8.65
CA GLN A 113 -26.55 16.17 -9.21
C GLN A 113 -25.29 15.58 -8.55
N ASP A 114 -24.36 15.07 -9.37
CA ASP A 114 -23.09 14.46 -8.98
C ASP A 114 -23.15 13.12 -8.19
N TRP A 115 -24.35 12.60 -7.90
CA TRP A 115 -24.53 11.31 -7.21
C TRP A 115 -24.87 10.19 -8.18
N SER A 116 -24.21 9.05 -8.04
CA SER A 116 -24.50 7.84 -8.81
C SER A 116 -24.41 6.59 -7.96
N LEU A 117 -25.07 5.52 -8.42
CA LEU A 117 -24.98 4.20 -7.81
C LEU A 117 -24.24 3.29 -8.79
N ASP A 118 -23.21 2.58 -8.31
CA ASP A 118 -22.50 1.61 -9.15
C ASP A 118 -23.37 0.35 -9.33
N SER A 119 -23.68 0.04 -10.60
CA SER A 119 -24.52 -1.09 -11.02
C SER A 119 -24.00 -2.45 -10.59
N SER A 120 -22.71 -2.56 -10.25
CA SER A 120 -22.03 -3.84 -10.01
C SER A 120 -21.82 -4.16 -8.53
N SER A 121 -21.69 -3.16 -7.65
CA SER A 121 -21.30 -3.34 -6.25
C SER A 121 -22.11 -2.52 -5.23
N GLN A 122 -23.02 -1.64 -5.69
CA GLN A 122 -23.88 -0.77 -4.88
C GLN A 122 -23.24 0.27 -3.92
N PRO A 123 -21.93 0.63 -3.94
CA PRO A 123 -21.50 1.80 -3.16
C PRO A 123 -22.13 3.07 -3.73
N LEU A 124 -22.45 4.00 -2.82
CA LEU A 124 -22.87 5.35 -3.17
C LEU A 124 -21.65 6.13 -3.66
N LEU A 125 -21.76 6.71 -4.86
CA LEU A 125 -20.69 7.50 -5.46
C LEU A 125 -21.07 8.98 -5.44
N PHE A 126 -20.10 9.83 -5.13
CA PHE A 126 -20.16 11.28 -5.31
C PHE A 126 -18.99 11.68 -6.20
N LYS A 127 -19.26 12.27 -7.38
CA LYS A 127 -18.23 12.65 -8.36
C LYS A 127 -17.24 11.52 -8.69
N ASP A 128 -17.76 10.31 -8.92
CA ASP A 128 -16.98 9.08 -9.16
C ASP A 128 -16.10 8.58 -7.99
N GLN A 129 -16.27 9.15 -6.78
CA GLN A 129 -15.58 8.72 -5.56
C GLN A 129 -16.52 7.96 -4.64
N VAL A 130 -16.01 6.93 -3.95
CA VAL A 130 -16.79 6.14 -3.00
C VAL A 130 -17.02 6.96 -1.74
N VAL A 131 -18.28 7.17 -1.39
CA VAL A 131 -18.65 7.92 -0.19
C VAL A 131 -18.39 7.07 1.05
N VAL A 132 -17.57 7.62 1.96
CA VAL A 132 -17.24 6.97 3.22
C VAL A 132 -18.02 7.64 4.36
N PRO A 133 -18.82 6.89 5.13
CA PRO A 133 -19.46 7.39 6.34
C PRO A 133 -18.47 8.01 7.34
N ASN A 134 -18.97 8.88 8.21
CA ASN A 134 -18.19 9.45 9.33
C ASN A 134 -18.01 8.44 10.48
N ASP A 135 -17.59 7.22 10.15
CA ASP A 135 -17.24 6.18 11.11
C ASP A 135 -15.71 5.99 11.10
N HIS A 136 -15.10 6.27 12.25
CA HIS A 136 -13.65 6.14 12.44
C HIS A 136 -13.14 4.72 12.17
N THR A 137 -13.93 3.69 12.45
CA THR A 137 -13.52 2.30 12.26
C THR A 137 -13.38 1.97 10.77
N ILE A 138 -14.33 2.44 9.96
CA ILE A 138 -14.34 2.27 8.51
C ILE A 138 -13.20 3.07 7.88
N GLN A 139 -13.06 4.35 8.25
CA GLN A 139 -11.97 5.20 7.73
C GLN A 139 -10.59 4.63 8.03
N LEU A 140 -10.38 4.14 9.26
CA LEU A 140 -9.11 3.54 9.67
C LEU A 140 -8.86 2.23 8.91
N SER A 141 -9.89 1.40 8.70
CA SER A 141 -9.75 0.17 7.92
C SER A 141 -9.37 0.44 6.46
N ILE A 142 -9.94 1.49 5.84
CA ILE A 142 -9.59 1.90 4.46
C ILE A 142 -8.13 2.35 4.42
N LEU A 143 -7.72 3.21 5.36
CA LEU A 143 -6.33 3.69 5.45
C LEU A 143 -5.34 2.55 5.62
N GLN A 144 -5.61 1.61 6.54
CA GLN A 144 -4.77 0.44 6.77
C GLN A 144 -4.65 -0.43 5.53
N LYS A 145 -5.78 -0.82 4.91
CA LYS A 145 -5.75 -1.68 3.72
C LYS A 145 -5.05 -1.02 2.53
N ARG A 146 -5.17 0.30 2.39
CA ARG A 146 -4.47 1.06 1.35
C ARG A 146 -2.96 1.09 1.60
N HIS A 147 -2.55 1.37 2.84
CA HIS A 147 -1.15 1.39 3.25
C HIS A 147 -0.49 0.01 3.12
N GLU A 148 -1.19 -1.05 3.53
CA GLU A 148 -0.69 -2.42 3.54
C GLU A 148 -0.82 -3.14 2.19
N SER A 149 -1.45 -2.51 1.20
CA SER A 149 -1.57 -3.08 -0.13
C SER A 149 -0.18 -3.33 -0.74
N PRO A 150 0.14 -4.58 -1.13
CA PRO A 150 1.45 -4.89 -1.71
C PRO A 150 1.68 -4.14 -3.02
N LEU A 151 0.60 -3.80 -3.73
CA LEU A 151 0.62 -3.04 -4.98
C LEU A 151 0.96 -1.55 -4.76
N ALA A 152 0.70 -1.03 -3.56
CA ALA A 152 0.99 0.36 -3.19
C ALA A 152 2.44 0.59 -2.74
N GLY A 153 3.14 -0.50 -2.37
CA GLY A 153 4.53 -0.44 -1.90
C GLY A 153 4.72 0.25 -0.55
N LYS A 154 3.75 0.12 0.38
CA LYS A 154 3.76 0.76 1.72
C LYS A 154 4.13 2.26 1.66
N PRO A 155 3.30 3.07 0.99
CA PRO A 155 3.59 4.48 0.81
C PRO A 155 3.61 5.22 2.15
N GLY A 156 4.47 6.23 2.27
CA GLY A 156 4.46 7.11 3.45
C GLY A 156 3.12 7.84 3.64
N HIS A 157 3.00 8.57 4.75
CA HIS A 157 1.74 9.20 5.18
C HIS A 157 1.08 10.08 4.11
N GLU A 158 1.82 11.04 3.54
CA GLU A 158 1.26 11.97 2.54
C GLU A 158 0.77 11.26 1.29
N LYS A 159 1.51 10.26 0.83
CA LYS A 159 1.17 9.50 -0.37
C LYS A 159 -0.04 8.61 -0.12
N THR A 160 -0.15 8.01 1.06
CA THR A 160 -1.35 7.26 1.47
C THR A 160 -2.58 8.15 1.46
N LEU A 161 -2.52 9.35 2.07
CA LEU A 161 -3.63 10.29 2.09
C LEU A 161 -4.04 10.76 0.69
N LYS A 162 -3.07 11.12 -0.16
CA LYS A 162 -3.35 11.52 -1.55
C LYS A 162 -4.11 10.43 -2.30
N LEU A 163 -3.69 9.18 -2.12
CA LEU A 163 -4.29 8.07 -2.82
C LEU A 163 -5.67 7.70 -2.28
N VAL A 164 -5.91 7.85 -0.98
CA VAL A 164 -7.26 7.67 -0.41
C VAL A 164 -8.20 8.75 -0.93
N LYS A 165 -7.76 10.01 -0.99
CA LYS A 165 -8.57 11.13 -1.52
C LYS A 165 -8.91 11.04 -3.00
N TRP A 166 -8.20 10.21 -3.77
CA TRP A 166 -8.54 9.97 -5.16
C TRP A 166 -9.73 9.03 -5.31
N ASP A 167 -9.78 7.98 -4.50
CA ASP A 167 -10.76 6.90 -4.62
C ASP A 167 -11.99 7.10 -3.71
N PHE A 168 -11.84 7.83 -2.60
CA PHE A 168 -12.84 8.00 -1.54
C PHE A 168 -13.20 9.46 -1.27
N HIS A 169 -14.48 9.71 -1.00
CA HIS A 169 -15.06 10.99 -0.59
C HIS A 169 -15.40 11.00 0.90
#